data_AF-A0A0C4ETM4-F1
#
_entry.id   AF-A0A0C4ETM4-F1
#
_cell.length_a   1.000
_cell.length_b   1.000
_cell.length_c   1.000
_cell.angle_alpha   90.00
_cell.angle_beta   90.00
_cell.angle_gamma   90.00
#
_symmetry.space_group_name_H-M   'P 1'
#
loop_
_entity.id
_entity.type
_entity.pdbx_description
1 polymer ?
#
loop_
_entity_poly.entity_id
_entity_poly.type
_entity_poly.pdbx_seq_one_letter_code
_entity_poly.pdbx_strand_id
1 'polypeptide(L)'
;MQEEAELQPTLEEIEIIERTLKAHARENIQDQLRDRQGELKRRRKLTEAARNSLTEARVKNVIEQRERLLGRELPRREACRRELSKRRSELVVDLSTIYPIEPTSSSASASSISNPSVSRLLLFSIANIILPNLEPTQSISNKPSSSTSTTTASAGTTETGPSLIQFFHSKPLDLADDDLIVSTALGFVAHLVQLLALYLAVPLLYPVNFIGSRSLVSDLVSRIPGPRSFPLYFKGVDRFRFEYAVFLLNKNIEQIMYHQKVVVSDLRHTLPNLKNLFLTLESSPTTRTR
;
A
#
# COMPACT_ATOMS: atom_id res chain seq x y z
N MET A 1 0.65 -117.23 -30.06
CA MET A 1 1.94 -116.60 -29.74
C MET A 1 2.61 -115.89 -30.93
N GLN A 2 2.22 -116.13 -32.19
CA GLN A 2 2.81 -115.41 -33.36
C GLN A 2 2.08 -114.11 -33.72
N GLU A 3 0.77 -114.02 -33.48
CA GLU A 3 -0.06 -112.84 -33.84
C GLU A 3 0.18 -111.64 -32.89
N GLU A 4 0.47 -111.92 -31.61
CA GLU A 4 0.75 -110.90 -30.59
C GLU A 4 2.12 -110.21 -30.79
N ALA A 5 3.05 -110.85 -31.49
CA ALA A 5 4.36 -110.29 -31.84
C ALA A 5 4.31 -109.40 -33.10
N GLU A 6 3.33 -109.59 -34.00
CA GLU A 6 3.11 -108.73 -35.18
C GLU A 6 2.25 -107.50 -34.87
N LEU A 7 1.38 -107.56 -33.85
CA LEU A 7 0.48 -106.46 -33.46
C LEU A 7 1.14 -105.40 -32.56
N GLN A 8 2.12 -105.77 -31.73
CA GLN A 8 2.88 -104.83 -30.89
C GLN A 8 3.59 -103.70 -31.65
N PRO A 9 4.31 -103.94 -32.76
CA PRO A 9 4.97 -102.86 -33.50
C PRO A 9 3.95 -101.87 -34.10
N THR A 10 2.76 -102.32 -34.49
CA THR A 10 1.71 -101.44 -35.03
C THR A 10 1.04 -100.55 -33.97
N LEU A 11 0.98 -101.03 -32.72
CA LEU A 11 0.44 -100.25 -31.60
C LEU A 11 1.41 -99.14 -31.17
N GLU A 12 2.72 -99.43 -31.16
CA GLU A 12 3.77 -98.44 -30.92
C GLU A 12 3.79 -97.35 -32.00
N GLU A 13 3.61 -97.72 -33.28
CA GLU A 13 3.50 -96.75 -34.38
C GLU A 13 2.31 -95.80 -34.22
N ILE A 14 1.13 -96.31 -33.84
CA ILE A 14 -0.07 -95.49 -33.60
C ILE A 14 0.16 -94.53 -32.42
N GLU A 15 0.82 -94.98 -31.35
CA GLU A 15 1.12 -94.14 -30.19
C GLU A 15 2.11 -93.01 -30.54
N ILE A 16 3.10 -93.30 -31.40
CA ILE A 16 4.04 -92.30 -31.93
C ILE A 16 3.31 -91.26 -32.81
N ILE A 17 2.39 -91.71 -33.69
CA ILE A 17 1.57 -90.84 -34.53
C ILE A 17 0.66 -89.96 -33.67
N GLU A 18 0.03 -90.51 -32.61
CA GLU A 18 -0.82 -89.73 -31.73
C GLU A 18 -0.02 -88.69 -30.93
N ARG A 19 1.18 -89.06 -30.43
CA ARG A 19 2.08 -88.13 -29.74
C ARG A 19 2.55 -86.99 -30.64
N THR A 20 2.88 -87.28 -31.89
CA THR A 20 3.30 -86.27 -32.88
C THR A 20 2.14 -85.37 -33.30
N LEU A 21 0.95 -85.91 -33.54
CA LEU A 21 -0.27 -85.12 -33.78
C LEU A 21 -0.62 -84.21 -32.61
N LYS A 22 -0.58 -84.73 -31.37
CA LYS A 22 -0.79 -83.93 -30.16
C LYS A 22 0.27 -82.85 -29.98
N ALA A 23 1.53 -83.14 -30.32
CA ALA A 23 2.61 -82.16 -30.27
C ALA A 23 2.41 -81.04 -31.29
N HIS A 24 2.08 -81.37 -32.54
CA HIS A 24 1.82 -80.40 -33.60
C HIS A 24 0.58 -79.55 -33.31
N ALA A 25 -0.48 -80.14 -32.76
CA ALA A 25 -1.66 -79.41 -32.30
C ALA A 25 -1.34 -78.42 -31.17
N ARG A 26 -0.49 -78.82 -30.21
CA ARG A 26 -0.03 -77.94 -29.13
C ARG A 26 0.83 -76.79 -29.65
N GLU A 27 1.73 -77.05 -30.58
CA GLU A 27 2.57 -76.03 -31.22
C GLU A 27 1.73 -75.00 -31.97
N ASN A 28 0.77 -75.46 -32.78
CA ASN A 28 -0.17 -74.58 -33.48
C ASN A 28 -0.99 -73.71 -32.50
N ILE A 29 -1.47 -74.29 -31.39
CA ILE A 29 -2.16 -73.52 -30.34
C ILE A 29 -1.22 -72.50 -29.69
N GLN A 30 0.04 -72.86 -29.42
CA GLN A 30 1.04 -71.95 -28.83
C GLN A 30 1.37 -70.79 -29.78
N ASP A 31 1.50 -71.05 -31.08
CA ASP A 31 1.74 -70.03 -32.09
C ASP A 31 0.54 -69.08 -32.21
N GLN A 32 -0.68 -69.62 -32.27
CA GLN A 32 -1.90 -68.80 -32.24
C GLN A 32 -2.00 -67.92 -30.99
N LEU A 33 -1.62 -68.44 -29.81
CA LEU A 33 -1.59 -67.66 -28.58
C LEU A 33 -0.52 -66.57 -28.63
N ARG A 34 0.66 -66.85 -29.20
CA ARG A 34 1.74 -65.87 -29.35
C ARG A 34 1.33 -64.74 -30.28
N ASP A 35 0.69 -65.06 -31.40
CA ASP A 35 0.16 -64.08 -32.36
C ASP A 35 -0.95 -63.23 -31.74
N ARG A 36 -1.90 -63.86 -31.04
CA ARG A 36 -2.97 -63.16 -30.30
C ARG A 36 -2.40 -62.24 -29.23
N GLN A 37 -1.38 -62.68 -28.48
CA GLN A 37 -0.72 -61.82 -27.50
C GLN A 37 0.01 -60.64 -28.16
N GLY A 38 0.65 -60.87 -29.31
CA GLY A 38 1.27 -59.82 -30.11
C GLY A 38 0.26 -58.78 -30.60
N GLU A 39 -0.88 -59.24 -31.12
CA GLU A 39 -1.99 -58.39 -31.55
C GLU A 39 -2.59 -57.59 -30.39
N LEU A 40 -2.87 -58.22 -29.26
CA LEU A 40 -3.41 -57.55 -28.07
C LEU A 40 -2.45 -56.49 -27.52
N LYS A 41 -1.13 -56.76 -27.51
CA LYS A 41 -0.11 -55.78 -27.12
C LYS A 41 -0.10 -54.57 -28.06
N ARG A 42 -0.17 -54.79 -29.38
CA ARG A 42 -0.26 -53.69 -30.37
C ARG A 42 -1.53 -52.87 -30.15
N ARG A 43 -2.67 -53.53 -29.97
CA ARG A 43 -3.96 -52.86 -29.73
C ARG A 43 -3.95 -52.03 -28.45
N ARG A 44 -3.39 -52.55 -27.35
CA ARG A 44 -3.24 -51.81 -26.08
C ARG A 44 -2.41 -50.54 -26.27
N LYS A 45 -1.27 -50.62 -26.94
CA LYS A 45 -0.42 -49.45 -27.24
C LYS A 45 -1.17 -48.39 -28.05
N LEU A 46 -1.93 -48.80 -29.07
CA LEU A 46 -2.74 -47.87 -29.87
C LEU A 46 -3.83 -47.19 -29.03
N THR A 47 -4.55 -47.94 -28.20
CA THR A 47 -5.58 -47.36 -27.33
C THR A 47 -5.01 -46.41 -26.28
N GLU A 48 -3.81 -46.70 -25.76
CA GLU A 48 -3.12 -45.84 -24.80
C GLU A 48 -2.62 -44.55 -25.47
N ALA A 49 -2.02 -44.65 -26.66
CA ALA A 49 -1.62 -43.49 -27.44
C ALA A 49 -2.82 -42.59 -27.81
N ALA A 50 -3.94 -43.19 -28.21
CA ALA A 50 -5.18 -42.47 -28.48
C ALA A 50 -5.72 -41.75 -27.22
N ARG A 51 -5.65 -42.40 -26.05
CA ARG A 51 -6.06 -41.81 -24.77
C ARG A 51 -5.17 -40.63 -24.39
N ASN A 52 -3.86 -40.77 -24.52
CA ASN A 52 -2.90 -39.71 -24.22
C ASN A 52 -3.08 -38.52 -25.16
N SER A 53 -3.23 -38.77 -26.47
CA SER A 53 -3.51 -37.73 -27.46
C SER A 53 -4.79 -36.95 -27.15
N LEU A 54 -5.86 -37.64 -26.71
CA LEU A 54 -7.10 -36.98 -26.30
C LEU A 54 -6.89 -36.09 -25.06
N THR A 55 -6.13 -36.55 -24.07
CA THR A 55 -5.83 -35.73 -22.88
C THR A 55 -4.98 -34.51 -23.22
N GLU A 56 -3.98 -34.65 -24.08
CA GLU A 56 -3.15 -33.54 -24.56
C GLU A 56 -3.97 -32.53 -25.36
N ALA A 57 -4.83 -33.00 -26.27
CA ALA A 57 -5.74 -32.14 -27.03
C ALA A 57 -6.70 -31.38 -26.11
N ARG A 58 -7.21 -32.02 -25.06
CA ARG A 58 -8.08 -31.36 -24.06
C ARG A 58 -7.33 -30.27 -23.29
N VAL A 59 -6.12 -30.56 -22.80
CA VAL A 59 -5.28 -29.59 -22.08
C VAL A 59 -4.92 -28.42 -23.00
N LYS A 60 -4.51 -28.69 -24.24
CA LYS A 60 -4.18 -27.67 -25.23
C LYS A 60 -5.37 -26.74 -25.50
N ASN A 61 -6.57 -27.30 -25.68
CA ASN A 61 -7.78 -26.50 -25.85
C ASN A 61 -8.05 -25.60 -24.64
N VAL A 62 -7.91 -26.11 -23.41
CA VAL A 62 -8.12 -25.30 -22.20
C VAL A 62 -7.12 -24.15 -22.11
N ILE A 63 -5.85 -24.41 -22.41
CA ILE A 63 -4.79 -23.38 -22.42
C ILE A 63 -5.09 -22.33 -23.49
N GLU A 64 -5.40 -22.75 -24.71
CA GLU A 64 -5.68 -21.84 -25.83
C GLU A 64 -6.92 -20.97 -25.57
N GLN A 65 -7.97 -21.53 -24.96
CA GLN A 65 -9.15 -20.75 -24.55
C GLN A 65 -8.78 -19.72 -23.47
N ARG A 66 -7.98 -20.11 -22.48
CA ARG A 66 -7.50 -19.18 -21.44
C ARG A 66 -6.67 -18.04 -22.05
N GLU A 67 -5.77 -18.35 -22.97
CA GLU A 67 -4.93 -17.36 -23.64
C GLU A 67 -5.75 -16.40 -24.51
N ARG A 68 -6.76 -16.91 -25.25
CA ARG A 68 -7.70 -16.06 -26.00
C ARG A 68 -8.49 -15.13 -25.08
N LEU A 69 -8.97 -15.63 -23.94
CA LEU A 69 -9.67 -14.80 -22.95
C LEU A 69 -8.74 -13.74 -22.35
N LEU A 70 -7.52 -14.11 -21.94
CA LEU A 70 -6.53 -13.16 -21.44
C LEU A 70 -6.17 -12.11 -22.50
N GLY A 71 -5.96 -12.52 -23.75
CA GLY A 71 -5.67 -11.63 -24.88
C GLY A 71 -6.78 -10.62 -25.13
N ARG A 72 -8.05 -10.96 -24.83
CA ARG A 72 -9.19 -10.04 -24.95
C ARG A 72 -9.33 -9.11 -23.75
N GLU A 73 -9.15 -9.63 -22.53
CA GLU A 73 -9.42 -8.87 -21.30
C GLU A 73 -8.25 -7.96 -20.87
N LEU A 74 -7.00 -8.38 -21.08
CA LEU A 74 -5.83 -7.57 -20.68
C LEU A 74 -5.78 -6.19 -21.36
N PRO A 75 -5.98 -6.06 -22.69
CA PRO A 75 -5.99 -4.75 -23.34
C PRO A 75 -7.14 -3.87 -22.85
N ARG A 76 -8.32 -4.46 -22.58
CA ARG A 76 -9.48 -3.73 -22.03
C ARG A 76 -9.19 -3.20 -20.64
N ARG A 77 -8.61 -4.02 -19.77
CA ARG A 77 -8.21 -3.63 -18.41
C ARG A 77 -7.14 -2.55 -18.45
N GLU A 78 -6.19 -2.65 -19.37
CA GLU A 78 -5.12 -1.67 -19.51
C GLU A 78 -5.63 -0.34 -20.07
N ALA A 79 -6.52 -0.36 -21.08
CA ALA A 79 -7.18 0.84 -21.58
C ALA A 79 -8.02 1.52 -20.47
N CYS A 80 -8.81 0.75 -19.71
CA CYS A 80 -9.58 1.26 -18.58
C CYS A 80 -8.66 1.86 -17.50
N ARG A 81 -7.54 1.21 -17.18
CA ARG A 81 -6.54 1.71 -16.23
C ARG A 81 -5.95 3.04 -16.68
N ARG A 82 -5.62 3.18 -17.97
CA ARG A 82 -5.07 4.42 -18.54
C ARG A 82 -6.07 5.56 -18.49
N GLU A 83 -7.31 5.31 -18.90
CA GLU A 83 -8.38 6.30 -18.85
C GLU A 83 -8.66 6.76 -17.41
N LEU A 84 -8.72 5.81 -16.48
CA LEU A 84 -8.89 6.11 -15.06
C LEU A 84 -7.69 6.90 -14.49
N SER A 85 -6.46 6.57 -14.90
CA SER A 85 -5.28 7.34 -14.54
C SER A 85 -5.31 8.77 -15.08
N LYS A 86 -5.79 8.94 -16.32
CA LYS A 86 -5.96 10.25 -16.96
C LYS A 86 -6.98 11.11 -16.21
N ARG A 87 -8.18 10.57 -15.93
CA ARG A 87 -9.20 11.28 -15.16
C ARG A 87 -8.71 11.64 -13.75
N ARG A 88 -7.94 10.75 -13.11
CA ARG A 88 -7.34 11.03 -11.80
C ARG A 88 -6.33 12.18 -11.86
N SER A 89 -5.51 12.26 -12.91
CA SER A 89 -4.61 13.41 -13.08
C SER A 89 -5.38 14.71 -13.28
N GLU A 90 -6.46 14.70 -14.06
CA GLU A 90 -7.33 15.88 -14.24
C GLU A 90 -7.94 16.32 -12.89
N LEU A 91 -8.46 15.38 -12.10
CA LEU A 91 -8.99 15.67 -10.77
C LEU A 91 -7.94 16.23 -9.80
N VAL A 92 -6.68 15.77 -9.88
CA VAL A 92 -5.59 16.32 -9.06
C VAL A 92 -5.29 17.78 -9.43
N VAL A 93 -5.36 18.12 -10.71
CA VAL A 93 -5.24 19.51 -11.17
C VAL A 93 -6.42 20.34 -10.65
N ASP A 94 -7.64 19.82 -10.70
CA ASP A 94 -8.80 20.51 -10.13
C ASP A 94 -8.62 20.77 -8.63
N LEU A 95 -8.03 19.82 -7.88
CA LEU A 95 -7.75 20.02 -6.45
C LEU A 95 -6.78 21.17 -6.18
N SER A 96 -5.81 21.43 -7.05
CA SER A 96 -4.89 22.58 -6.86
C SER A 96 -5.61 23.91 -7.07
N THR A 97 -6.69 23.93 -7.88
CA THR A 97 -7.56 25.11 -8.04
C THR A 97 -8.55 25.29 -6.89
N ILE A 98 -9.09 24.21 -6.33
CA ILE A 98 -10.05 24.25 -5.21
C ILE A 98 -9.34 24.60 -3.89
N TYR A 99 -8.12 24.08 -3.70
CA TYR A 99 -7.28 24.33 -2.54
C TYR A 99 -5.99 25.04 -2.96
N PRO A 100 -6.06 26.31 -3.39
CA PRO A 100 -4.86 27.03 -3.79
C PRO A 100 -3.94 27.16 -2.58
N ILE A 101 -2.70 26.70 -2.75
CA ILE A 101 -1.63 26.85 -1.76
C ILE A 101 -0.67 27.93 -2.26
N GLU A 102 -0.65 29.06 -1.58
CA GLU A 102 0.11 30.25 -1.96
C GLU A 102 1.06 30.68 -0.84
N PRO A 103 2.30 31.06 -1.14
CA PRO A 103 3.19 31.69 -0.18
C PRO A 103 2.67 33.08 0.15
N THR A 104 2.49 33.39 1.42
CA THR A 104 2.12 34.73 1.86
C THR A 104 3.40 35.54 2.06
N SER A 105 3.61 36.53 1.19
CA SER A 105 4.57 37.60 1.44
C SER A 105 4.07 38.39 2.64
N SER A 106 4.87 38.54 3.70
CA SER A 106 4.57 39.49 4.78
C SER A 106 4.60 40.92 4.22
N SER A 107 3.50 41.37 3.64
CA SER A 107 3.33 42.74 3.15
C SER A 107 2.08 43.34 3.79
N ALA A 108 2.17 43.57 5.10
CA ALA A 108 1.34 44.54 5.81
C ALA A 108 2.22 45.23 6.86
N SER A 109 2.66 46.45 6.54
CA SER A 109 2.93 47.54 7.49
C SER A 109 3.53 47.16 8.86
N ALA A 110 4.85 46.91 8.92
CA ALA A 110 5.61 46.96 10.16
C ALA A 110 6.61 48.11 10.11
N SER A 111 6.10 49.33 10.25
CA SER A 111 6.90 50.45 10.75
C SER A 111 7.10 50.27 12.25
N SER A 112 8.06 49.45 12.66
CA SER A 112 8.66 49.53 13.99
C SER A 112 9.95 48.70 14.07
N ILE A 113 10.98 49.37 14.57
CA ILE A 113 12.36 48.97 14.70
C ILE A 113 12.54 47.74 15.62
N SER A 114 13.43 46.84 15.20
CA SER A 114 14.37 45.98 15.96
C SER A 114 14.31 44.46 15.67
N ASN A 115 15.49 43.95 15.27
CA ASN A 115 15.93 42.55 15.09
C ASN A 115 15.71 41.88 13.72
N PRO A 116 16.75 41.82 12.85
CA PRO A 116 16.68 41.17 11.54
C PRO A 116 17.16 39.70 11.54
N SER A 117 17.01 38.95 12.65
CA SER A 117 17.64 37.61 12.79
C SER A 117 16.71 36.49 13.26
N VAL A 118 15.43 36.54 12.89
CA VAL A 118 14.56 35.35 12.92
C VAL A 118 14.13 35.11 11.49
N SER A 119 14.57 33.97 10.94
CA SER A 119 14.34 33.52 9.57
C SER A 119 12.99 33.97 9.03
N ARG A 120 13.00 34.65 7.88
CA ARG A 120 11.80 34.93 7.07
C ARG A 120 11.22 33.60 6.60
N LEU A 121 10.49 32.90 7.48
CA LEU A 121 9.76 31.69 7.11
C LEU A 121 8.57 32.13 6.28
N LEU A 122 8.51 31.66 5.04
CA LEU A 122 7.36 31.85 4.17
C LEU A 122 6.15 31.21 4.86
N LEU A 123 5.21 32.02 5.36
CA LEU A 123 3.90 31.52 5.73
C LEU A 123 3.19 31.07 4.44
N PHE A 124 2.39 30.01 4.53
CA PHE A 124 1.58 29.53 3.43
C PHE A 124 0.11 29.64 3.81
N SER A 125 -0.71 29.89 2.80
CA SER A 125 -2.16 29.94 2.90
C SER A 125 -2.77 28.78 2.12
N ILE A 126 -3.90 28.26 2.59
CA ILE A 126 -4.73 27.27 1.86
C ILE A 126 -6.14 27.83 1.71
N ALA A 127 -6.63 27.94 0.47
CA ALA A 127 -7.93 28.56 0.17
C ALA A 127 -8.08 29.97 0.81
N ASN A 128 -6.99 30.75 0.75
CA ASN A 128 -6.88 32.08 1.36
C ASN A 128 -6.93 32.11 2.91
N ILE A 129 -6.76 30.97 3.58
CA ILE A 129 -6.62 30.88 5.04
C ILE A 129 -5.16 30.62 5.42
N ILE A 130 -4.59 31.52 6.21
CA ILE A 130 -3.21 31.43 6.70
C ILE A 130 -3.09 30.24 7.66
N LEU A 131 -2.12 29.37 7.43
CA LEU A 131 -1.70 28.38 8.41
C LEU A 131 -0.37 28.84 9.04
N PRO A 132 -0.35 29.25 10.32
CA PRO A 132 0.88 29.63 11.01
C PRO A 132 1.81 28.41 11.12
N ASN A 133 3.12 28.67 11.23
CA ASN A 133 4.08 27.58 11.37
C ASN A 133 3.87 26.89 12.74
N LEU A 134 3.48 25.61 12.71
CA LEU A 134 3.19 24.81 13.89
C LEU A 134 4.50 24.21 14.46
N GLU A 135 5.45 25.08 14.80
CA GLU A 135 6.71 24.65 15.44
C GLU A 135 6.52 24.43 16.94
N PRO A 136 7.01 23.31 17.51
CA PRO A 136 7.20 23.20 18.94
C PRO A 136 8.35 24.13 19.34
N THR A 137 8.06 25.17 20.13
CA THR A 137 9.07 26.10 20.66
C THR A 137 10.10 25.35 21.51
N GLN A 138 11.28 25.08 20.94
CA GLN A 138 12.48 24.72 21.69
C GLN A 138 13.62 25.66 21.28
N SER A 139 13.89 26.68 22.09
CA SER A 139 15.25 27.12 22.40
C SER A 139 15.27 28.03 23.63
N ILE A 140 15.67 27.46 24.76
CA ILE A 140 16.21 28.22 25.89
C ILE A 140 17.63 28.62 25.47
N SER A 141 17.83 29.90 25.18
CA SER A 141 19.16 30.48 25.06
C SER A 141 19.71 30.70 26.46
N ASN A 142 20.64 29.85 26.89
CA ASN A 142 21.41 30.05 28.11
C ASN A 142 22.42 31.17 27.86
N LYS A 143 22.11 32.39 28.29
CA LYS A 143 23.12 33.43 28.53
C LYS A 143 23.57 33.33 30.00
N PRO A 144 24.85 33.07 30.29
CA PRO A 144 25.35 33.21 31.66
C PRO A 144 25.52 34.70 31.96
N SER A 145 24.73 35.23 32.90
CA SER A 145 25.01 36.50 33.56
C SER A 145 25.72 36.21 34.89
N SER A 146 26.99 36.57 34.97
CA SER A 146 27.78 36.55 36.19
C SER A 146 27.55 37.80 37.05
N SER A 147 27.32 37.54 38.35
CA SER A 147 27.62 38.34 39.56
C SER A 147 26.84 39.66 39.77
N THR A 148 26.31 40.03 40.95
CA THR A 148 26.84 39.96 42.33
C THR A 148 25.72 40.23 43.37
N SER A 149 25.76 39.50 44.50
CA SER A 149 25.18 39.63 45.88
C SER A 149 24.07 40.69 46.20
N THR A 150 23.11 40.44 47.13
CA THR A 150 23.35 40.44 48.60
C THR A 150 22.10 39.99 49.41
N THR A 151 22.36 39.16 50.43
CA THR A 151 21.65 38.70 51.65
C THR A 151 20.24 39.21 52.05
N THR A 152 19.36 38.31 52.53
CA THR A 152 19.04 38.07 53.97
C THR A 152 17.88 37.07 54.14
N ALA A 153 17.90 36.35 55.27
CA ALA A 153 17.17 35.13 55.58
C ALA A 153 15.70 35.32 56.04
N SER A 154 14.84 34.30 55.86
CA SER A 154 13.94 33.78 56.91
C SER A 154 13.12 32.53 56.48
N ALA A 155 13.05 31.60 57.42
CA ALA A 155 12.24 30.41 57.68
C ALA A 155 10.97 30.06 56.85
N GLY A 156 10.85 28.75 56.54
CA GLY A 156 9.63 27.97 56.87
C GLY A 156 8.84 27.32 55.72
N THR A 157 8.66 25.99 55.85
CA THR A 157 7.58 25.11 55.32
C THR A 157 7.64 24.53 53.89
N THR A 158 7.81 23.19 53.86
CA THR A 158 7.17 22.17 52.98
C THR A 158 7.29 22.22 51.45
N GLU A 159 7.77 21.10 50.90
CA GLU A 159 7.26 20.39 49.70
C GLU A 159 6.75 21.25 48.53
N THR A 160 7.47 21.25 47.41
CA THR A 160 6.99 20.93 46.05
C THR A 160 8.07 21.37 45.05
N GLY A 161 8.58 20.42 44.27
CA GLY A 161 9.46 20.73 43.13
C GLY A 161 8.77 21.71 42.18
N PRO A 162 9.52 22.56 41.45
CA PRO A 162 8.93 23.59 40.60
C PRO A 162 8.02 22.93 39.55
N SER A 163 6.73 23.21 39.62
CA SER A 163 5.74 22.66 38.69
C SER A 163 5.97 23.21 37.28
N LEU A 164 5.86 22.33 36.28
CA LEU A 164 5.85 22.60 34.84
C LEU A 164 4.69 23.52 34.37
N ILE A 165 3.89 24.08 35.28
CA ILE A 165 2.61 24.72 35.01
C ILE A 165 2.70 26.26 34.94
N GLN A 166 3.84 26.87 35.30
CA GLN A 166 3.95 28.33 35.40
C GLN A 166 4.87 28.98 34.36
N PHE A 167 5.01 28.37 33.18
CA PHE A 167 5.93 28.86 32.13
C PHE A 167 5.26 29.37 30.84
N PHE A 168 3.94 29.25 30.67
CA PHE A 168 3.25 29.66 29.42
C PHE A 168 1.99 30.52 29.62
N HIS A 169 1.82 31.15 30.79
CA HIS A 169 0.80 32.19 30.97
C HIS A 169 1.26 33.53 30.36
N SER A 170 1.20 33.61 29.03
CA SER A 170 1.06 34.88 28.32
C SER A 170 0.39 34.61 26.99
N LYS A 171 -0.94 34.59 27.05
CA LYS A 171 -1.82 34.79 25.90
C LYS A 171 -1.42 36.15 25.29
N PRO A 172 -0.98 36.25 24.02
CA PRO A 172 -0.97 37.54 23.35
C PRO A 172 -2.42 38.02 23.26
N LEU A 173 -2.63 39.30 23.55
CA LEU A 173 -3.94 39.95 23.61
C LEU A 173 -4.76 39.71 22.32
N ASP A 174 -6.03 39.34 22.52
CA ASP A 174 -7.18 39.45 21.62
C ASP A 174 -7.05 38.99 20.15
N LEU A 175 -7.16 37.67 19.90
CA LEU A 175 -7.80 37.09 18.70
C LEU A 175 -8.29 35.65 19.01
N ALA A 176 -9.51 35.49 19.54
CA ALA A 176 -10.14 34.16 19.64
C ALA A 176 -10.40 33.52 18.24
N ASP A 177 -10.25 34.31 17.18
CA ASP A 177 -10.38 33.93 15.79
C ASP A 177 -9.21 33.08 15.28
N ASP A 178 -8.01 33.18 15.86
CA ASP A 178 -6.82 32.46 15.39
C ASP A 178 -6.95 30.93 15.55
N ASP A 179 -7.53 30.44 16.65
CA ASP A 179 -7.77 29.00 16.87
C ASP A 179 -8.72 28.43 15.83
N LEU A 180 -9.76 29.20 15.47
CA LEU A 180 -10.74 28.80 14.47
C LEU A 180 -10.13 28.82 13.06
N ILE A 181 -9.31 29.83 12.75
CA ILE A 181 -8.57 29.95 11.50
C ILE A 181 -7.65 28.73 11.31
N VAL A 182 -6.85 28.39 12.31
CA VAL A 182 -5.95 27.21 12.29
C VAL A 182 -6.75 25.92 12.12
N SER A 183 -7.83 25.76 12.88
CA SER A 183 -8.68 24.57 12.82
C SER A 183 -9.35 24.42 11.45
N THR A 184 -9.75 25.54 10.84
CA THR A 184 -10.36 25.56 9.50
C THR A 184 -9.33 25.25 8.42
N ALA A 185 -8.14 25.86 8.48
CA ALA A 185 -7.04 25.56 7.57
C ALA A 185 -6.64 24.08 7.65
N LEU A 186 -6.47 23.52 8.84
CA LEU A 186 -6.18 22.10 9.03
C LEU A 186 -7.34 21.20 8.58
N GLY A 187 -8.59 21.67 8.70
CA GLY A 187 -9.76 21.00 8.12
C GLY A 187 -9.67 20.90 6.59
N PHE A 188 -9.30 21.98 5.90
CA PHE A 188 -9.06 21.95 4.45
C PHE A 188 -7.88 21.06 4.07
N VAL A 189 -6.79 21.09 4.83
CA VAL A 189 -5.67 20.16 4.63
C VAL A 189 -6.12 18.71 4.79
N ALA A 190 -6.91 18.41 5.82
CA ALA A 190 -7.44 17.06 6.08
C ALA A 190 -8.30 16.56 4.90
N HIS A 191 -9.20 17.40 4.38
CA HIS A 191 -10.02 17.07 3.23
C HIS A 191 -9.17 16.88 1.97
N LEU A 192 -8.23 17.79 1.73
CA LEU A 192 -7.31 17.71 0.60
C LEU A 192 -6.49 16.41 0.63
N VAL A 193 -5.92 16.04 1.78
CA VAL A 193 -5.14 14.80 1.95
C VAL A 193 -6.02 13.57 1.68
N GLN A 194 -7.27 13.58 2.13
CA GLN A 194 -8.22 12.50 1.87
C GLN A 194 -8.53 12.35 0.37
N LEU A 195 -8.77 13.46 -0.34
CA LEU A 195 -9.03 13.46 -1.78
C LEU A 195 -7.79 13.06 -2.59
N LEU A 196 -6.60 13.57 -2.23
CA LEU A 196 -5.34 13.17 -2.86
C LEU A 196 -5.08 11.68 -2.69
N ALA A 197 -5.26 11.13 -1.49
CA ALA A 197 -5.11 9.70 -1.24
C ALA A 197 -6.06 8.87 -2.11
N LEU A 198 -7.33 9.30 -2.22
CA LEU A 198 -8.34 8.64 -3.04
C LEU A 198 -7.98 8.65 -4.54
N TYR A 199 -7.60 9.81 -5.07
CA TYR A 199 -7.29 9.96 -6.50
C TYR A 199 -5.97 9.31 -6.88
N LEU A 200 -4.97 9.35 -6.00
CA LEU A 200 -3.67 8.72 -6.22
C LEU A 200 -3.68 7.22 -5.87
N ALA A 201 -4.81 6.70 -5.37
CA ALA A 201 -4.97 5.33 -4.88
C ALA A 201 -3.91 4.92 -3.83
N VAL A 202 -3.61 5.84 -2.91
CA VAL A 202 -2.69 5.61 -1.79
C VAL A 202 -3.53 5.33 -0.54
N PRO A 203 -3.47 4.14 0.07
CA PRO A 203 -4.19 3.88 1.32
C PRO A 203 -3.54 4.63 2.48
N LEU A 204 -4.26 5.51 3.17
CA LEU A 204 -3.71 6.27 4.30
C LEU A 204 -3.49 5.38 5.52
N LEU A 205 -2.29 5.45 6.11
CA LEU A 205 -1.96 4.72 7.34
C LEU A 205 -2.72 5.26 8.55
N TYR A 206 -2.93 6.59 8.60
CA TYR A 206 -3.68 7.26 9.65
C TYR A 206 -5.00 7.78 9.07
N PRO A 207 -6.13 7.09 9.26
CA PRO A 207 -7.40 7.52 8.68
C PRO A 207 -7.77 8.95 9.09
N VAL A 208 -8.18 9.76 8.12
CA VAL A 208 -8.57 11.15 8.31
C VAL A 208 -10.10 11.25 8.22
N ASN A 209 -10.71 11.85 9.24
CA ASN A 209 -12.14 12.11 9.31
C ASN A 209 -12.38 13.62 9.15
N PHE A 210 -12.73 14.04 7.94
CA PHE A 210 -13.03 15.44 7.67
C PHE A 210 -14.40 15.82 8.24
N ILE A 211 -14.41 16.81 9.13
CA ILE A 211 -15.61 17.39 9.76
C ILE A 211 -15.44 18.93 9.83
N GLY A 212 -15.00 19.54 8.73
CA GLY A 212 -14.68 20.97 8.68
C GLY A 212 -13.61 21.36 9.70
N SER A 213 -13.86 22.41 10.48
CA SER A 213 -12.95 22.87 11.55
C SER A 213 -12.85 21.93 12.75
N ARG A 214 -13.63 20.84 12.80
CA ARG A 214 -13.56 19.82 13.87
C ARG A 214 -13.00 18.47 13.41
N SER A 215 -12.24 18.49 12.31
CA SER A 215 -11.65 17.28 11.73
C SER A 215 -10.75 16.51 12.69
N LEU A 216 -10.67 15.20 12.50
CA LEU A 216 -9.93 14.27 13.37
C LEU A 216 -9.01 13.39 12.53
N VAL A 217 -7.91 12.92 13.13
CA VAL A 217 -7.01 11.90 12.57
C VAL A 217 -6.91 10.76 13.56
N SER A 218 -7.00 9.53 13.08
CA SER A 218 -6.93 8.34 13.94
C SER A 218 -5.60 7.63 13.80
N ASP A 219 -4.99 7.30 14.93
CA ASP A 219 -3.88 6.35 14.97
C ASP A 219 -4.46 4.95 15.18
N LEU A 220 -4.18 4.02 14.28
CA LEU A 220 -4.56 2.60 14.43
C LEU A 220 -3.33 1.70 14.58
N VAL A 221 -2.13 2.28 14.55
CA VAL A 221 -0.86 1.56 14.50
C VAL A 221 -0.19 1.51 15.86
N SER A 222 -0.09 2.66 16.56
CA SER A 222 0.63 2.70 17.84
C SER A 222 -0.20 2.08 18.96
N ARG A 223 0.42 1.47 19.97
CA ARG A 223 -0.30 0.90 21.12
C ARG A 223 -0.42 1.95 22.23
N ILE A 224 -1.25 2.97 22.03
CA ILE A 224 -1.47 4.05 23.02
C ILE A 224 -2.81 3.81 23.73
N PRO A 225 -2.88 3.88 25.07
CA PRO A 225 -4.14 3.78 25.80
C PRO A 225 -5.05 5.00 25.56
N GLY A 226 -6.37 4.79 25.58
CA GLY A 226 -7.36 5.85 25.44
C GLY A 226 -7.91 6.04 24.02
N PRO A 227 -8.59 7.18 23.74
CA PRO A 227 -9.25 7.39 22.47
C PRO A 227 -8.23 7.50 21.33
N ARG A 228 -8.48 6.74 20.26
CA ARG A 228 -7.57 6.59 19.11
C ARG A 228 -7.71 7.70 18.06
N SER A 229 -8.71 8.57 18.22
CA SER A 229 -8.91 9.75 17.38
C SER A 229 -8.35 10.99 18.06
N PHE A 230 -7.60 11.77 17.29
CA PHE A 230 -6.91 12.97 17.73
C PHE A 230 -7.41 14.17 16.92
N PRO A 231 -7.75 15.28 17.58
CA PRO A 231 -8.38 16.42 16.91
C PRO A 231 -7.38 17.34 16.24
N LEU A 232 -7.74 17.86 15.06
CA LEU A 232 -7.00 18.89 14.33
C LEU A 232 -7.43 20.31 14.70
N TYR A 233 -7.93 20.51 15.92
CA TYR A 233 -8.34 21.81 16.46
C TYR A 233 -7.89 21.96 17.90
N PHE A 234 -7.68 23.22 18.31
CA PHE A 234 -7.15 23.56 19.63
C PHE A 234 -8.25 23.72 20.69
N LYS A 235 -9.43 24.22 20.30
CA LYS A 235 -10.48 24.62 21.24
C LYS A 235 -11.04 23.44 22.03
N GLY A 236 -10.77 23.43 23.34
CA GLY A 236 -11.30 22.44 24.28
C GLY A 236 -10.56 21.09 24.25
N VAL A 237 -9.33 21.07 23.76
CA VAL A 237 -8.49 19.87 23.66
C VAL A 237 -7.13 20.15 24.29
N ASP A 238 -6.57 19.15 24.97
CA ASP A 238 -5.17 19.18 25.38
C ASP A 238 -4.23 19.40 24.19
N ARG A 239 -3.32 20.36 24.32
CA ARG A 239 -2.39 20.78 23.27
C ARG A 239 -1.56 19.63 22.68
N PHE A 240 -1.09 18.69 23.50
CA PHE A 240 -0.29 17.55 23.03
C PHE A 240 -1.08 16.62 22.10
N ARG A 241 -2.40 16.50 22.27
CA ARG A 241 -3.25 15.68 21.39
C ARG A 241 -3.43 16.33 20.03
N PHE A 242 -3.57 17.66 20.01
CA PHE A 242 -3.61 18.45 18.80
C PHE A 242 -2.29 18.36 18.02
N GLU A 243 -1.15 18.58 18.69
CA GLU A 243 0.17 18.49 18.07
C GLU A 243 0.44 17.08 17.51
N TYR A 244 0.01 16.04 18.24
CA TYR A 244 0.09 14.67 17.74
C TYR A 244 -0.81 14.44 16.52
N ALA A 245 -2.04 14.98 16.48
CA ALA A 245 -2.91 14.88 15.31
C ALA A 245 -2.27 15.49 14.05
N VAL A 246 -1.67 16.67 14.19
CA VAL A 246 -0.95 17.36 13.10
C VAL A 246 0.24 16.54 12.63
N PHE A 247 1.01 15.96 13.56
CA PHE A 247 2.11 15.05 13.22
C PHE A 247 1.65 13.85 12.40
N LEU A 248 0.54 13.20 12.77
CA LEU A 248 -0.03 12.07 12.01
C LEU A 248 -0.50 12.50 10.62
N LEU A 249 -1.12 13.68 10.50
CA LEU A 249 -1.52 14.26 9.21
C LEU A 249 -0.30 14.48 8.31
N ASN A 250 0.79 15.01 8.87
CA ASN A 250 2.05 15.19 8.14
C ASN A 250 2.69 13.85 7.73
N LYS A 251 2.54 12.79 8.53
CA LYS A 251 2.97 11.44 8.14
C LYS A 251 2.16 10.87 6.98
N ASN A 252 0.86 11.15 6.89
CA ASN A 252 0.08 10.81 5.70
C ASN A 252 0.57 11.59 4.46
N ILE A 253 0.91 12.87 4.60
CA ILE A 253 1.47 13.68 3.51
C ILE A 253 2.80 13.08 3.03
N GLU A 254 3.71 12.75 3.95
CA GLU A 254 4.97 12.06 3.65
C GLU A 254 4.73 10.75 2.90
N GLN A 255 3.73 9.96 3.31
CA GLN A 255 3.38 8.71 2.64
C GLN A 255 2.92 8.94 1.19
N ILE A 256 2.05 9.92 0.94
CA ILE A 256 1.61 10.26 -0.40
C ILE A 256 2.80 10.72 -1.26
N MET A 257 3.64 11.61 -0.73
CA MET A 257 4.84 12.09 -1.41
C MET A 257 5.80 10.95 -1.76
N TYR A 258 6.02 10.02 -0.82
CA TYR A 258 6.84 8.82 -1.05
C TYR A 258 6.29 7.96 -2.19
N HIS A 259 4.97 7.76 -2.25
CA HIS A 259 4.33 7.02 -3.34
C HIS A 259 4.52 7.71 -4.69
N GLN A 260 4.56 9.05 -4.69
CA GLN A 260 4.80 9.87 -5.88
C GLN A 260 6.27 10.09 -6.23
N LYS A 261 7.20 9.55 -5.42
CA LYS A 261 8.66 9.72 -5.56
C LYS A 261 9.12 11.16 -5.35
N VAL A 262 8.41 11.90 -4.50
CA VAL A 262 8.79 13.24 -4.05
C VAL A 262 9.45 13.15 -2.69
N VAL A 263 10.60 13.80 -2.53
CA VAL A 263 11.31 13.87 -1.25
C VAL A 263 10.65 14.91 -0.35
N VAL A 264 10.44 14.56 0.91
CA VAL A 264 9.94 15.48 1.93
C VAL A 264 11.11 16.33 2.44
N SER A 265 10.96 17.66 2.42
CA SER A 265 12.02 18.56 2.90
C SER A 265 12.13 18.55 4.43
N ASP A 266 11.00 18.78 5.11
CA ASP A 266 10.84 18.66 6.55
C ASP A 266 9.42 18.16 6.82
N LEU A 267 9.25 17.18 7.70
CA LEU A 267 7.95 16.61 8.03
C LEU A 267 6.99 17.66 8.62
N ARG A 268 7.52 18.69 9.30
CA ARG A 268 6.71 19.73 9.94
C ARG A 268 6.06 20.69 8.95
N HIS A 269 6.61 20.80 7.74
CA HIS A 269 6.17 21.76 6.73
C HIS A 269 4.93 21.28 5.96
N THR A 270 3.76 21.28 6.61
CA THR A 270 2.48 20.79 6.06
C THR A 270 2.15 21.36 4.66
N LEU A 271 1.92 22.67 4.55
CA LEU A 271 1.55 23.30 3.28
C LEU A 271 2.69 23.37 2.25
N PRO A 272 3.95 23.68 2.62
CA PRO A 272 5.06 23.64 1.66
C PRO A 272 5.24 22.26 1.01
N ASN A 273 5.09 21.18 1.79
CA ASN A 273 5.17 19.81 1.27
C ASN A 273 4.04 19.50 0.28
N LEU A 274 2.81 19.92 0.60
CA LEU A 274 1.67 19.79 -0.31
C LEU A 274 1.83 20.62 -1.59
N LYS A 275 2.37 21.83 -1.49
CA LYS A 275 2.68 22.65 -2.67
C LYS A 275 3.71 21.98 -3.56
N ASN A 276 4.80 21.45 -2.98
CA ASN A 276 5.82 20.72 -3.73
C ASN A 276 5.25 19.46 -4.41
N LEU A 277 4.36 18.74 -3.71
CA LEU A 277 3.64 17.61 -4.27
C LEU A 277 2.81 18.01 -5.49
N PHE A 278 2.00 19.08 -5.40
CA PHE A 278 1.21 19.57 -6.53
C PHE A 278 2.07 19.97 -7.73
N LEU A 279 3.15 20.72 -7.50
CA LEU A 279 4.08 21.10 -8.58
C LEU A 279 4.66 19.88 -9.30
N THR A 280 4.95 18.81 -8.57
CA THR A 280 5.44 17.56 -9.17
C THR A 280 4.35 16.81 -9.92
N LEU A 281 3.11 16.80 -9.41
CA LEU A 281 1.97 16.14 -10.05
C LEU A 281 1.52 16.86 -11.32
N GLU A 282 1.55 18.20 -11.33
CA GLU A 282 1.22 19.04 -12.49
C GLU A 282 2.28 18.96 -13.59
N SER A 283 3.57 18.89 -13.21
CA SER A 283 4.68 18.80 -14.17
C SER A 283 4.93 17.40 -14.74
N SER A 284 4.31 16.35 -14.17
CA SER A 284 4.43 14.98 -14.65
C SER A 284 3.20 14.55 -15.45
N PRO A 285 3.16 14.75 -16.79
CA PRO A 285 2.10 14.20 -17.62
C PRO A 285 2.27 12.68 -17.71
N THR A 286 1.61 11.99 -16.77
CA THR A 286 1.15 10.59 -16.78
C THR A 286 1.79 9.67 -17.82
N THR A 287 3.12 9.52 -17.75
CA THR A 287 3.88 8.49 -18.47
C THR A 287 4.68 7.72 -17.43
N ARG A 288 3.96 6.97 -16.59
CA ARG A 288 4.58 5.97 -15.72
C ARG A 288 4.15 4.60 -16.19
N THR A 289 4.85 4.13 -17.22
CA THR A 289 4.98 2.71 -17.52
C THR A 289 5.58 2.02 -16.29
N ARG A 290 4.94 0.95 -15.85
CA ARG A 290 5.45 0.03 -14.83
C ARG A 290 5.49 -1.36 -15.44
#